data_AF-A0A392Q2Q9-F1
#
_entry.id   AF-A0A392Q2Q9-F1
#
_cell.length_a   1.000
_cell.length_b   1.000
_cell.length_c   1.000
_cell.angle_alpha   90.00
_cell.angle_beta   90.00
_cell.angle_gamma   90.00
#
_symmetry.space_group_name_H-M   'P 1'
#
loop_
_entity.id
_entity.type
_entity.pdbx_description
1 polymer ?
#
loop_
_entity_poly.entity_id
_entity_poly.type
_entity_poly.pdbx_seq_one_letter_code
_entity_poly.pdbx_strand_id
1 'polypeptide(L)'
;MVLVEAAKLDFNIFQSNLQQELKEMSRWWKEMGLAPRLSFSRDRLIECYFWAVGMAPFEPQFSNLRMGLTKVGSLITLIDDIYDVYGTLDELQLFTTAVESWDINAIQILPEYMKIFFLALYNTVNEFAYD
;
A
#
# COMPACT_ATOMS: atom_id res chain seq x y z
N MET A 1 20.61 22.26 -28.01
CA MET A 1 21.38 21.25 -27.25
C MET A 1 21.14 21.38 -25.75
N VAL A 2 21.31 22.58 -25.16
CA VAL A 2 21.09 22.87 -23.72
C VAL A 2 19.78 22.31 -23.13
N LEU A 3 18.63 22.48 -23.81
CA LEU A 3 17.34 21.99 -23.30
C LEU A 3 17.27 20.45 -23.21
N VAL A 4 17.91 19.73 -24.14
CA VAL A 4 17.91 18.26 -24.14
C VAL A 4 18.79 17.72 -23.01
N GLU A 5 19.93 18.36 -22.77
CA GLU A 5 20.83 18.01 -21.67
C GLU A 5 20.17 18.31 -20.31
N ALA A 6 19.52 19.46 -20.18
CA ALA A 6 18.76 19.82 -18.99
C ALA A 6 17.62 18.83 -18.70
N ALA A 7 16.81 18.48 -19.72
CA ALA A 7 15.71 17.52 -19.56
C ALA A 7 16.20 16.13 -19.15
N LYS A 8 17.32 15.66 -19.70
CA LYS A 8 17.94 14.38 -19.29
C LYS A 8 18.42 14.41 -17.85
N LEU A 9 19.06 15.51 -17.44
CA LEU A 9 19.56 15.65 -16.07
C LEU A 9 18.40 15.67 -15.07
N ASP A 10 17.36 16.45 -15.34
CA ASP A 10 16.17 16.56 -14.50
C ASP A 10 15.45 15.20 -14.37
N PHE A 11 15.26 14.51 -15.49
CA PHE A 11 14.69 13.16 -15.49
C PHE A 11 15.50 12.17 -14.65
N ASN A 12 16.84 12.19 -14.75
CA ASN A 12 17.71 11.29 -13.98
C ASN A 12 17.67 11.61 -12.48
N ILE A 13 17.60 12.89 -12.10
CA ILE A 13 17.45 13.32 -10.70
C ILE A 13 16.11 12.81 -10.15
N PHE A 14 15.03 13.05 -10.88
CA PHE A 14 13.70 12.58 -10.50
C PHE A 14 13.66 11.05 -10.39
N GLN A 15 14.20 10.33 -11.37
CA GLN A 15 14.29 8.87 -11.34
C GLN A 15 15.07 8.36 -10.12
N SER A 16 16.17 9.02 -9.74
CA SER A 16 16.93 8.66 -8.54
C SER A 16 16.10 8.80 -7.26
N ASN A 17 15.26 9.83 -7.16
CA ASN A 17 14.34 10.01 -6.04
C ASN A 17 13.28 8.90 -6.02
N LEU A 18 12.70 8.58 -7.18
CA LEU A 18 11.71 7.50 -7.28
C LEU A 18 12.29 6.13 -6.88
N GLN A 19 13.54 5.86 -7.25
CA GLN A 19 14.22 4.63 -6.83
C GLN A 19 14.45 4.57 -5.32
N GLN A 20 14.65 5.71 -4.65
CA GLN A 20 14.79 5.77 -3.21
C GLN A 20 13.43 5.51 -2.51
N GLU A 21 12.37 6.18 -2.96
CA GLU A 21 11.00 5.93 -2.51
C GLU A 21 10.60 4.46 -2.69
N LEU A 22 10.89 3.87 -3.85
CA LEU A 22 10.57 2.48 -4.13
C LEU A 22 11.31 1.51 -3.21
N LYS A 23 12.56 1.80 -2.83
CA LYS A 23 13.30 1.00 -1.84
C LYS A 23 12.64 1.08 -0.46
N GLU A 24 12.15 2.25 -0.07
CA GLU A 24 11.44 2.45 1.19
C GLU A 24 10.10 1.71 1.20
N MET A 25 9.32 1.80 0.12
CA MET A 25 8.08 1.04 -0.04
C MET A 25 8.32 -0.46 -0.06
N SER A 26 9.38 -0.92 -0.73
CA SER A 26 9.77 -2.34 -0.74
C SER A 26 10.16 -2.83 0.65
N ARG A 27 10.83 -2.00 1.45
CA ARG A 27 11.17 -2.31 2.84
C ARG A 27 9.90 -2.42 3.69
N TRP A 28 9.03 -1.42 3.62
CA TRP A 28 7.74 -1.41 4.33
C TRP A 28 6.90 -2.66 4.00
N TRP A 29 6.76 -2.99 2.72
CA TRP A 29 5.99 -4.17 2.28
C TRP A 29 6.57 -5.48 2.82
N LYS A 30 7.91 -5.60 2.79
CA LYS A 30 8.61 -6.77 3.34
C LYS A 30 8.45 -6.87 4.86
N GLU A 31 8.53 -5.76 5.57
CA GLU A 31 8.40 -5.69 7.03
C GLU A 31 6.99 -6.03 7.51
N MET A 32 5.95 -5.71 6.73
CA MET A 32 4.59 -6.15 7.02
C MET A 32 4.44 -7.68 7.01
N GLY A 33 5.29 -8.40 6.28
CA GLY A 33 5.32 -9.87 6.31
C GLY A 33 4.03 -10.55 5.83
N LEU A 34 3.22 -9.85 5.01
CA LEU A 34 1.93 -10.33 4.52
C LEU A 34 2.07 -11.33 3.37
N ALA A 35 3.05 -11.14 2.48
CA ALA A 35 3.23 -11.97 1.29
C ALA A 35 3.21 -13.50 1.55
N PRO A 36 3.94 -14.06 2.53
CA PRO A 36 3.87 -15.50 2.82
C PRO A 36 2.57 -15.93 3.51
N ARG A 37 1.84 -15.00 4.14
CA ARG A 37 0.60 -15.27 4.90
C ARG A 37 -0.65 -15.12 4.05
N LEU A 38 -0.57 -14.34 2.98
CA LEU A 38 -1.63 -14.05 2.01
C LEU A 38 -1.19 -14.49 0.61
N SER A 39 -0.72 -15.73 0.48
CA SER A 39 -0.19 -16.27 -0.79
C SER A 39 -1.23 -16.38 -1.91
N PHE A 40 -2.52 -16.23 -1.59
CA PHE A 40 -3.61 -16.13 -2.56
C PHE A 40 -3.68 -14.76 -3.25
N SER A 41 -3.11 -13.72 -2.63
CA SER A 41 -3.19 -12.35 -3.11
C SER A 41 -2.04 -12.01 -4.07
N ARG A 42 -2.28 -11.04 -4.94
CA ARG A 42 -1.31 -10.56 -5.93
C ARG A 42 -0.30 -9.64 -5.25
N ASP A 43 0.99 -9.91 -5.42
CA ASP A 43 2.05 -8.97 -5.00
C ASP A 43 2.18 -7.86 -6.06
N ARG A 44 1.58 -6.69 -5.77
CA ARG A 44 1.42 -5.56 -6.72
C ARG A 44 2.04 -4.25 -6.25
N LEU A 45 2.96 -4.30 -5.29
CA LEU A 45 3.57 -3.10 -4.71
C LEU A 45 4.18 -2.19 -5.79
N ILE A 46 4.87 -2.76 -6.78
CA ILE A 46 5.56 -2.02 -7.84
C ILE A 46 4.54 -1.33 -8.76
N GLU A 47 3.46 -2.01 -9.10
CA GLU A 47 2.37 -1.48 -9.90
C GLU A 47 1.60 -0.37 -9.17
N CYS A 48 1.33 -0.56 -7.87
CA CYS A 48 0.74 0.48 -7.03
C CYS A 48 1.65 1.72 -6.94
N TYR A 49 2.96 1.52 -6.83
CA TYR A 49 3.92 2.63 -6.85
C TYR A 49 3.93 3.34 -8.20
N PHE A 50 3.91 2.59 -9.30
CA PHE A 50 3.84 3.15 -10.64
C PHE A 50 2.57 4.00 -10.84
N TRP A 51 1.42 3.56 -10.33
CA TRP A 51 0.19 4.35 -10.32
C TRP A 51 0.33 5.62 -9.47
N ALA A 52 0.92 5.53 -8.28
CA ALA A 52 1.15 6.70 -7.43
C ALA A 52 2.03 7.76 -8.10
N VAL A 53 3.08 7.34 -8.82
CA VAL A 53 3.94 8.24 -9.62
C VAL A 53 3.16 8.93 -10.75
N GLY A 54 2.20 8.24 -11.37
CA GLY A 54 1.35 8.82 -12.41
C GLY A 54 0.25 9.76 -11.87
N MET A 55 -0.16 9.59 -10.61
CA MET A 55 -1.23 10.36 -9.98
C MET A 55 -0.75 11.61 -9.25
N ALA A 56 0.43 11.55 -8.63
CA ALA A 56 0.97 12.65 -7.84
C ALA A 56 1.93 13.52 -8.68
N PRO A 57 2.08 14.82 -8.33
CA PRO A 57 3.06 15.68 -8.99
C PRO A 57 4.48 15.13 -8.83
N PHE A 58 5.36 15.42 -9.80
CA PHE A 58 6.71 14.86 -9.85
C PHE A 58 7.66 15.53 -8.84
N GLU A 59 7.27 16.66 -8.28
CA GLU A 59 8.17 17.42 -7.43
C GLU A 59 8.53 16.66 -6.13
N PRO A 60 9.76 16.79 -5.62
CA PRO A 60 10.25 15.99 -4.49
C PRO A 60 9.43 16.16 -3.20
N GLN A 61 8.81 17.32 -2.98
CA GLN A 61 7.97 17.57 -1.80
C GLN A 61 6.72 16.67 -1.72
N PHE A 62 6.30 16.07 -2.83
CA PHE A 62 5.18 15.13 -2.89
C PHE A 62 5.61 13.66 -2.70
N SER A 63 6.86 13.42 -2.26
CA SER A 63 7.37 12.07 -1.99
C SER A 63 6.49 11.31 -0.99
N ASN A 64 6.13 11.94 0.13
CA ASN A 64 5.25 11.33 1.13
C ASN A 64 3.86 11.01 0.56
N LEU A 65 3.33 11.85 -0.34
CA LEU A 65 2.06 11.58 -1.02
C LEU A 65 2.15 10.35 -1.92
N ARG A 66 3.22 10.21 -2.72
CA ARG A 66 3.44 9.03 -3.58
C ARG A 66 3.56 7.75 -2.76
N MET A 67 4.34 7.80 -1.67
CA MET A 67 4.49 6.67 -0.77
C MET A 67 3.17 6.32 -0.07
N GLY A 68 2.42 7.32 0.39
CA GLY A 68 1.10 7.15 0.99
C GLY A 68 0.10 6.48 0.03
N LEU A 69 -0.01 6.99 -1.20
CA LEU A 69 -0.84 6.40 -2.25
C LEU A 69 -0.44 4.96 -2.58
N THR A 70 0.86 4.65 -2.55
CA THR A 70 1.37 3.29 -2.77
C THR A 70 0.90 2.34 -1.69
N LYS A 71 1.04 2.74 -0.41
CA LYS A 71 0.57 1.94 0.74
C LYS A 71 -0.95 1.71 0.63
N VAL A 72 -1.72 2.77 0.37
CA VAL A 72 -3.19 2.70 0.21
C VAL A 72 -3.59 1.78 -0.95
N GLY A 73 -3.00 1.97 -2.13
CA GLY A 73 -3.28 1.14 -3.30
C GLY A 73 -2.96 -0.34 -3.08
N SER A 74 -1.88 -0.63 -2.37
CA SER A 74 -1.49 -2.01 -2.03
C SER A 74 -2.50 -2.66 -1.08
N LEU A 75 -2.95 -1.93 -0.05
CA LEU A 75 -3.95 -2.43 0.89
C LEU A 75 -5.32 -2.61 0.23
N ILE A 76 -5.75 -1.70 -0.65
CA ILE A 76 -6.99 -1.84 -1.41
C ILE A 76 -6.93 -3.07 -2.33
N THR A 77 -5.79 -3.31 -2.98
CA THR A 77 -5.61 -4.50 -3.83
C THR A 77 -5.70 -5.80 -3.03
N LEU A 78 -5.18 -5.80 -1.79
CA LEU A 78 -5.34 -6.95 -0.89
C LEU A 78 -6.80 -7.14 -0.44
N ILE A 79 -7.53 -6.06 -0.15
CA ILE A 79 -8.97 -6.12 0.15
C ILE A 79 -9.72 -6.72 -1.05
N ASP A 80 -9.46 -6.22 -2.26
CA ASP A 80 -10.06 -6.72 -3.51
C ASP A 80 -9.86 -8.23 -3.67
N ASP A 81 -8.62 -8.73 -3.51
CA ASP A 81 -8.32 -10.17 -3.58
C ASP A 81 -9.04 -10.99 -2.49
N ILE A 82 -9.20 -10.43 -1.29
CA ILE A 82 -9.96 -11.07 -0.20
C ILE A 82 -11.44 -11.18 -0.59
N TYR A 83 -12.05 -10.13 -1.12
CA TYR A 83 -13.48 -10.11 -1.45
C TYR A 83 -13.83 -10.89 -2.72
N ASP A 84 -12.96 -10.87 -3.74
CA ASP A 84 -13.27 -11.43 -5.05
C ASP A 84 -12.84 -12.91 -5.20
N VAL A 85 -11.79 -13.34 -4.50
CA VAL A 85 -11.16 -14.64 -4.74
C VAL A 85 -11.22 -15.57 -3.53
N TYR A 86 -10.94 -15.07 -2.32
CA TYR A 86 -10.58 -15.94 -1.20
C TYR A 86 -11.63 -16.04 -0.09
N GLY A 87 -12.21 -14.91 0.32
CA GLY A 87 -13.11 -14.84 1.47
C GLY A 87 -14.47 -15.48 1.20
N THR A 88 -14.99 -16.18 2.21
CA THR A 88 -16.40 -16.62 2.19
C THR A 88 -17.32 -15.48 2.61
N LEU A 89 -18.59 -15.50 2.18
CA LEU A 89 -19.55 -14.43 2.49
C LEU A 89 -19.64 -14.11 3.99
N ASP A 90 -19.64 -15.14 4.84
CA ASP A 90 -19.69 -14.98 6.31
C ASP A 90 -18.43 -14.28 6.85
N GLU A 91 -17.24 -14.67 6.36
CA GLU A 91 -15.98 -14.01 6.72
C GLU A 91 -15.92 -12.56 6.24
N LEU A 92 -16.41 -12.30 5.02
CA LEU A 92 -16.46 -10.96 4.44
C LEU A 92 -17.39 -10.03 5.23
N GLN A 93 -18.52 -10.55 5.73
CA GLN A 93 -19.42 -9.78 6.58
C GLN A 93 -18.77 -9.41 7.93
N LEU A 94 -18.01 -10.34 8.52
CA LEU A 94 -17.22 -10.07 9.73
C LEU A 94 -16.13 -9.04 9.46
N PHE A 95 -15.43 -9.15 8.33
CA PHE A 95 -14.39 -8.20 7.94
C PHE A 95 -14.95 -6.79 7.70
N THR A 96 -16.06 -6.66 6.97
CA THR A 96 -16.78 -5.39 6.80
C THR A 96 -17.15 -4.79 8.16
N THR A 97 -17.72 -5.58 9.06
CA THR A 97 -18.10 -5.13 10.40
C THR A 97 -16.88 -4.64 11.21
N ALA A 98 -15.75 -5.33 11.10
CA ALA A 98 -14.51 -4.93 11.75
C ALA A 98 -13.98 -3.60 11.21
N VAL A 99 -14.01 -3.40 9.88
CA VAL A 99 -13.59 -2.15 9.23
C VAL A 99 -14.53 -1.00 9.58
N GLU A 100 -15.84 -1.22 9.60
CA GLU A 100 -16.82 -0.18 9.96
C GLU A 100 -16.72 0.25 11.43
N SER A 101 -16.47 -0.70 12.34
CA SER A 101 -16.28 -0.38 13.76
C SER A 101 -14.94 0.33 14.03
N TRP A 102 -13.94 0.09 13.18
CA TRP A 102 -12.57 0.59 13.30
C TRP A 102 -12.00 0.43 14.72
N ASP A 103 -12.37 -0.67 15.39
CA ASP A 103 -11.89 -1.04 16.72
C ASP A 103 -10.87 -2.17 16.61
N ILE A 104 -9.70 -1.99 17.21
CA ILE A 104 -8.66 -3.03 17.27
C ILE A 104 -9.16 -4.32 17.90
N ASN A 105 -10.16 -4.26 18.79
CA ASN A 105 -10.74 -5.44 19.43
C ASN A 105 -11.59 -6.27 18.46
N ALA A 106 -12.02 -5.72 17.32
CA ALA A 106 -12.75 -6.45 16.30
C ALA A 106 -11.93 -7.59 15.66
N ILE A 107 -10.59 -7.63 15.85
CA ILE A 107 -9.79 -8.77 15.41
C ILE A 107 -10.21 -10.09 16.05
N GLN A 108 -10.87 -10.08 17.21
CA GLN A 108 -11.23 -11.32 17.90
C GLN A 108 -12.28 -12.15 17.15
N ILE A 109 -13.09 -11.50 16.31
CA ILE A 109 -14.15 -12.16 15.52
C ILE A 109 -13.68 -12.61 14.13
N LEU A 110 -12.48 -12.20 13.68
CA LEU A 110 -11.99 -12.48 12.33
C LEU A 110 -11.26 -13.84 12.24
N PRO A 111 -11.22 -14.49 11.08
CA PRO A 111 -10.30 -15.59 10.83
C PRO A 111 -8.84 -15.10 10.82
N GLU A 112 -7.89 -16.01 11.10
CA GLU A 112 -6.50 -15.64 11.41
C GLU A 112 -5.82 -14.80 10.31
N TYR A 113 -6.02 -15.12 9.03
CA TYR A 113 -5.45 -14.35 7.92
C TYR A 113 -6.01 -12.92 7.84
N MET A 114 -7.31 -12.74 8.10
CA MET A 114 -7.96 -11.43 8.16
C MET A 114 -7.54 -10.64 9.39
N LYS A 115 -7.22 -11.28 10.53
CA LYS A 115 -6.66 -10.57 11.69
C LYS A 115 -5.33 -9.93 11.35
N ILE A 116 -4.44 -10.70 10.74
CA ILE A 116 -3.11 -10.24 10.32
C ILE A 116 -3.26 -9.07 9.35
N PHE A 117 -4.17 -9.20 8.37
CA PHE A 117 -4.41 -8.14 7.40
C PHE A 117 -5.07 -6.89 8.02
N PHE A 118 -6.09 -7.06 8.87
CA PHE A 118 -6.76 -5.95 9.56
C PHE A 118 -5.78 -5.17 10.44
N LEU A 119 -4.88 -5.85 11.15
CA LEU A 119 -3.82 -5.20 11.93
C LEU A 119 -2.91 -4.35 11.05
N ALA A 120 -2.51 -4.85 9.88
CA ALA A 120 -1.69 -4.09 8.93
C ALA A 120 -2.44 -2.85 8.39
N LEU A 121 -3.72 -3.02 8.03
CA LEU A 121 -4.60 -1.93 7.59
C LEU A 121 -4.76 -0.86 8.68
N TYR A 122 -5.14 -1.28 9.89
CA TYR A 122 -5.37 -0.41 11.04
C TYR A 122 -4.13 0.40 11.39
N ASN A 123 -2.97 -0.26 11.50
CA ASN A 123 -1.71 0.41 11.85
C ASN A 123 -1.29 1.41 10.76
N THR A 124 -1.40 1.04 9.48
CA THR A 124 -1.00 1.90 8.37
C THR A 124 -1.87 3.16 8.28
N VAL A 125 -3.20 3.01 8.43
CA VAL A 125 -4.11 4.15 8.36
C VAL A 125 -3.97 5.06 9.59
N ASN A 126 -3.73 4.49 10.77
CA ASN A 126 -3.49 5.31 11.95
C ASN A 126 -2.13 6.03 11.89
N GLU A 127 -1.07 5.41 11.34
CA GLU A 127 0.20 6.09 11.05
C GLU A 127 -0.04 7.37 10.24
N PHE A 128 -0.84 7.29 9.16
CA PHE A 128 -1.21 8.46 8.36
C PHE A 128 -2.04 9.52 9.08
N ALA A 129 -2.80 9.14 10.10
CA ALA A 129 -3.60 10.11 10.86
C ALA A 129 -2.76 10.87 11.90
N TYR A 130 -1.61 10.33 12.30
CA TYR A 130 -0.69 10.95 13.26
C TYR A 130 0.39 11.81 12.60
N ASP A 131 0.82 11.45 11.38
CA ASP A 131 1.81 12.19 10.57
C ASP A 131 1.21 13.44 9.89
#